data_AF-A0A368YXQ4-F1
#
_entry.id   AF-A0A368YXQ4-F1
#
_cell.length_a   1.000
_cell.length_b   1.000
_cell.length_c   1.000
_cell.angle_alpha   90.00
_cell.angle_beta   90.00
_cell.angle_gamma   90.00
#
_symmetry.space_group_name_H-M   'P 1'
#
loop_
_entity.id
_entity.type
_entity.pdbx_description
1 polymer ?
#
loop_
_entity_poly.entity_id
_entity_poly.type
_entity_poly.pdbx_seq_one_letter_code
_entity_poly.pdbx_strand_id
1 'polypeptide(L)'
;MNIFFLILFVLVGAAGLFYQVDSGIFIGFGLIPWQLLKIKLNKKFVLISILISTVIGGGYFIYTKKWLITALFIFIQLYNYWGLLNAEHE
;
A
#
# COMPACT_ATOMS: atom_id res chain seq x y z
N MET A 1 -13.18 -4.67 -12.14
CA MET A 1 -12.43 -3.41 -12.05
C MET A 1 -11.38 -3.43 -10.94
N ASN A 2 -11.73 -3.81 -9.70
CA ASN A 2 -10.78 -3.81 -8.57
C ASN A 2 -9.56 -4.75 -8.78
N ILE A 3 -9.76 -5.95 -9.35
CA ILE A 3 -8.65 -6.89 -9.66
C ILE A 3 -7.68 -6.29 -10.69
N PHE A 4 -8.18 -5.59 -11.71
CA PHE A 4 -7.34 -4.91 -12.69
C PHE A 4 -6.49 -3.83 -12.02
N PHE A 5 -7.08 -3.00 -11.16
CA PHE A 5 -6.35 -1.99 -10.42
C PHE A 5 -5.34 -2.58 -9.43
N LEU A 6 -5.67 -3.70 -8.78
CA LEU A 6 -4.73 -4.41 -7.93
C LEU A 6 -3.48 -4.83 -8.72
N ILE A 7 -3.67 -5.48 -9.87
CA ILE A 7 -2.55 -5.89 -10.75
C ILE A 7 -1.75 -4.66 -11.19
N LEU A 8 -2.42 -3.59 -11.61
CA LEU A 8 -1.77 -2.35 -12.01
C LEU A 8 -0.94 -1.73 -10.88
N PHE A 9 -1.45 -1.66 -9.65
CA PHE A 9 -0.71 -1.11 -8.52
C PHE A 9 0.47 -2.00 -8.09
N VAL A 10 0.34 -3.32 -8.20
CA VAL A 10 1.48 -4.24 -8.00
C VAL A 10 2.59 -3.95 -9.02
N LEU A 11 2.25 -3.84 -10.31
CA LEU A 11 3.22 -3.53 -11.35
C LEU A 11 3.85 -2.15 -11.17
N VAL A 12 3.05 -1.12 -10.90
CA VAL A 12 3.52 0.26 -10.70
C VAL A 12 4.38 0.38 -9.44
N GLY A 13 4.00 -0.29 -8.35
CA GLY A 13 4.79 -0.33 -7.10
C GLY A 13 6.13 -1.02 -7.30
N ALA A 14 6.13 -2.19 -7.94
CA ALA A 14 7.36 -2.94 -8.24
C ALA A 14 8.28 -2.19 -9.20
N ALA A 15 7.72 -1.62 -10.29
CA ALA A 15 8.49 -0.80 -11.23
C ALA A 15 9.03 0.46 -10.54
N GLY A 16 8.22 1.12 -9.70
CA GLY A 16 8.64 2.26 -8.90
C GLY A 16 9.83 1.90 -8.01
N LEU A 17 9.81 0.73 -7.37
CA LEU A 17 10.92 0.26 -6.54
C LEU A 17 12.18 0.01 -7.38
N PHE A 18 12.04 -0.65 -8.53
CA PHE A 18 13.16 -1.02 -9.40
C PHE A 18 13.82 0.21 -10.04
N TYR A 19 13.02 1.16 -10.51
CA TYR A 19 13.48 2.39 -11.15
C TYR A 19 13.64 3.57 -10.18
N GLN A 20 13.47 3.36 -8.88
CA GLN A 20 13.58 4.38 -7.82
C GLN A 20 12.68 5.60 -8.09
N VAL A 21 11.44 5.35 -8.52
CA VAL A 21 10.44 6.38 -8.79
C VAL A 21 9.49 6.48 -7.59
N ASP A 22 9.67 7.54 -6.80
CA ASP A 22 8.94 7.80 -5.55
C ASP A 22 7.42 7.69 -5.71
N SER A 23 6.86 8.29 -6.77
CA SER A 23 5.42 8.30 -7.03
C SER A 23 4.86 6.89 -7.31
N GLY A 24 5.62 6.05 -8.02
CA GLY A 24 5.24 4.66 -8.31
C GLY A 24 5.16 3.81 -7.05
N ILE A 25 6.17 3.94 -6.17
CA ILE A 25 6.22 3.25 -4.87
C ILE A 25 5.08 3.72 -3.98
N PHE A 26 4.86 5.04 -3.91
CA PHE A 26 3.84 5.65 -3.07
C PHE A 26 2.43 5.19 -3.47
N ILE A 27 2.10 5.31 -4.76
CA ILE A 27 0.77 4.96 -5.27
C ILE A 27 0.58 3.44 -5.28
N GLY A 28 1.59 2.70 -5.74
CA GLY A 28 1.52 1.24 -5.83
C GLY A 28 1.32 0.60 -4.46
N PHE A 29 2.31 0.70 -3.57
CA PHE A 29 2.24 0.08 -2.25
C PHE A 29 1.23 0.77 -1.32
N GLY A 30 0.89 2.03 -1.56
CA GLY A 30 -0.17 2.72 -0.82
C GLY A 30 -1.57 2.15 -1.09
N LEU A 31 -1.85 1.75 -2.34
CA LEU A 31 -3.20 1.37 -2.76
C LEU A 31 -3.43 -0.14 -2.92
N ILE A 32 -2.38 -0.97 -2.96
CA ILE A 32 -2.54 -2.44 -2.99
C ILE A 32 -3.43 -2.94 -1.84
N PRO A 33 -3.22 -2.57 -0.56
CA PRO A 33 -4.06 -3.08 0.53
C PRO A 33 -5.52 -2.67 0.40
N TRP A 34 -5.77 -1.44 -0.05
CA TRP A 34 -7.12 -0.93 -0.30
C TRP A 34 -7.85 -1.71 -1.39
N GLN A 35 -7.16 -2.11 -2.45
CA GLN A 35 -7.77 -2.94 -3.49
C GLN A 35 -8.08 -4.35 -2.99
N LEU A 36 -7.21 -4.93 -2.15
CA LEU A 36 -7.49 -6.23 -1.51
C LEU A 36 -8.72 -6.17 -0.60
N LEU A 37 -8.90 -5.07 0.15
CA LEU A 37 -10.12 -4.80 0.92
C LEU A 37 -11.35 -4.77 0.01
N LYS A 38 -11.31 -4.02 -1.09
CA LYS A 38 -12.44 -3.89 -2.03
C LYS A 38 -12.81 -5.18 -2.77
N ILE A 39 -11.90 -6.15 -2.86
CA ILE A 39 -12.16 -7.47 -3.44
C ILE A 39 -12.71 -8.44 -2.36
N LYS A 40 -12.89 -7.96 -1.12
CA LYS A 40 -13.35 -8.76 0.04
C LYS A 40 -12.45 -9.96 0.31
N LEU A 41 -11.13 -9.79 0.12
CA LEU A 41 -10.17 -10.84 0.43
C LEU A 41 -10.11 -11.07 1.95
N ASN A 42 -9.66 -12.25 2.36
CA ASN A 42 -9.59 -12.60 3.77
C ASN A 42 -8.69 -11.60 4.54
N LYS A 43 -9.19 -11.16 5.70
CA LYS A 43 -8.57 -10.17 6.61
C LYS A 43 -7.09 -10.41 6.86
N LYS A 44 -6.69 -11.67 7.05
CA LYS A 44 -5.27 -12.03 7.26
C LYS A 44 -4.38 -11.58 6.11
N PHE A 45 -4.82 -11.78 4.87
CA PHE A 45 -4.05 -11.38 3.69
C PHE A 45 -4.02 -9.87 3.50
N VAL A 46 -5.12 -9.18 3.80
CA VAL A 46 -5.15 -7.71 3.78
C VAL A 46 -4.14 -7.16 4.80
N LEU A 47 -4.18 -7.65 6.05
CA LEU A 47 -3.25 -7.20 7.09
C LEU A 47 -1.80 -7.46 6.71
N ILE A 48 -1.49 -8.66 6.19
CA ILE A 48 -0.16 -8.99 5.67
C ILE A 48 0.24 -8.00 4.56
N SER A 49 -0.66 -7.67 3.65
CA SER A 49 -0.39 -6.70 2.58
C SER A 49 -0.12 -5.29 3.11
N ILE A 50 -0.84 -4.83 4.13
CA ILE A 50 -0.57 -3.54 4.81
C ILE A 50 0.85 -3.57 5.39
N LEU A 51 1.20 -4.63 6.14
CA LEU A 51 2.51 -4.75 6.78
C LEU A 51 3.65 -4.77 5.74
N ILE A 52 3.54 -5.62 4.72
CA ILE A 52 4.54 -5.71 3.65
C ILE A 52 4.68 -4.38 2.91
N SER A 53 3.56 -3.74 2.54
CA SER A 53 3.58 -2.47 1.84
C SER A 53 4.18 -1.35 2.68
N THR A 54 3.91 -1.35 3.99
CA THR A 54 4.49 -0.41 4.97
C THR A 54 5.99 -0.60 5.08
N VAL A 55 6.47 -1.83 5.21
CA VAL A 55 7.91 -2.12 5.34
C VAL A 55 8.65 -1.77 4.04
N ILE A 56 8.14 -2.18 2.89
CA ILE A 56 8.80 -1.93 1.59
C ILE A 56 8.78 -0.43 1.25
N GLY A 57 7.59 0.16 1.17
CA GLY A 57 7.45 1.58 0.79
C GLY A 57 8.01 2.52 1.85
N GLY A 58 7.71 2.28 3.13
CA GLY A 58 8.24 3.07 4.24
C GLY A 58 9.75 2.95 4.36
N GLY A 59 10.29 1.72 4.25
CA GLY A 59 11.74 1.49 4.23
C GLY A 59 12.44 2.24 3.11
N TYR A 60 11.87 2.23 1.90
CA TYR A 60 12.38 3.00 0.77
C TYR A 60 12.39 4.52 1.04
N PHE A 61 11.29 5.11 1.54
CA PHE A 61 11.23 6.55 1.78
C PHE A 61 12.11 7.01 2.94
N ILE A 62 12.28 6.17 3.97
CA ILE A 62 13.24 6.41 5.04
C ILE A 62 14.67 6.36 4.50
N TYR A 63 15.01 5.34 3.70
CA TYR A 63 16.33 5.19 3.09
C TYR A 63 16.70 6.39 2.19
N THR A 64 15.74 6.88 1.39
CA THR A 64 15.91 8.06 0.53
C THR A 64 15.74 9.40 1.25
N LYS A 65 15.58 9.39 2.59
CA LYS A 65 15.43 10.56 3.47
C LYS A 65 14.25 11.47 3.10
N LYS A 66 13.19 10.92 2.50
CA LYS A 66 11.98 11.64 2.08
C LYS A 66 10.94 11.72 3.21
N TRP A 67 11.30 12.35 4.32
CA TRP A 67 10.50 12.33 5.57
C TRP A 67 9.04 12.77 5.42
N LEU A 68 8.75 13.78 4.61
CA LEU A 68 7.38 14.21 4.35
C LEU A 68 6.57 13.10 3.65
N ILE A 69 7.16 12.46 2.64
CA ILE A 69 6.54 11.36 1.90
C ILE A 69 6.39 10.15 2.83
N THR A 70 7.37 9.85 3.68
CA THR A 70 7.26 8.81 4.70
C THR A 70 6.06 9.05 5.62
N ALA A 71 5.89 10.25 6.15
CA ALA A 71 4.77 10.58 7.04
C ALA A 71 3.41 10.40 6.34
N LEU A 72 3.29 10.90 5.10
CA LEU A 72 2.09 10.71 4.28
C LEU A 72 1.83 9.24 3.95
N PHE A 73 2.89 8.48 3.68
CA PHE A 73 2.77 7.06 3.36
C PHE A 73 2.31 6.25 4.57
N ILE A 74 2.86 6.51 5.76
CA ILE A 74 2.39 5.91 7.01
C ILE A 74 0.92 6.26 7.25
N PHE A 75 0.53 7.51 7.02
CA PHE A 75 -0.88 7.93 7.16
C PHE A 75 -1.80 7.13 6.23
N ILE A 76 -1.40 6.87 4.98
CA ILE A 76 -2.16 6.02 4.05
C ILE A 76 -2.25 4.58 4.56
N GLN A 77 -1.17 4.02 5.12
CA GLN A 77 -1.20 2.66 5.66
C GLN A 77 -2.09 2.55 6.91
N LEU A 78 -2.12 3.59 7.75
CA LEU A 78 -3.08 3.69 8.86
C LEU A 78 -4.52 3.79 8.36
N TYR A 79 -4.78 4.53 7.28
CA TYR A 79 -6.09 4.58 6.64
C TYR A 79 -6.53 3.21 6.11
N ASN A 80 -5.62 2.46 5.46
CA ASN A 80 -5.89 1.08 5.03
C ASN A 80 -6.22 0.17 6.22
N TYR A 81 -5.50 0.31 7.33
CA TYR A 81 -5.76 -0.46 8.55
C TYR A 81 -7.11 -0.10 9.18
N TRP A 82 -7.44 1.18 9.28
CA TRP A 82 -8.77 1.63 9.70
C TRP A 82 -9.88 1.08 8.80
N GLY A 83 -9.66 1.07 7.47
CA GLY A 83 -10.58 0.44 6.52
C GLY A 83 -10.78 -1.05 6.77
N LEU A 84 -9.72 -1.79 7.13
CA LEU A 84 -9.81 -3.20 7.50
C LEU A 84 -10.66 -3.42 8.75
N LEU A 85 -10.52 -2.57 9.78
CA LEU A 85 -11.31 -2.66 11.01
C LEU A 85 -12.79 -2.39 10.76
N ASN A 86 -13.12 -1.41 9.93
CA ASN A 86 -14.54 -1.10 9.65
C ASN A 86 -15.19 -2.07 8.68
N ALA A 87 -14.41 -2.72 7.81
CA ALA A 87 -14.91 -3.82 7.01
C ALA A 87 -15.32 -5.05 7.87
N GLU A 88 -15.04 -5.06 9.18
CA GLU A 88 -15.59 -6.06 10.12
C GLU A 88 -17.01 -5.73 10.60
N HIS A 89 -17.49 -4.50 10.39
CA HIS A 89 -18.78 -4.01 10.89
C HIS A 89 -19.87 -3.90 9.80
N GLU A 90 -19.56 -4.31 8.56
CA GLU A 90 -20.51 -4.50 7.45
C GLU A 90 -20.71 -5.99 7.14
#